data_AF-A0A960NP45-F1
#
_entry.id   AF-A0A960NP45-F1
#
_cell.length_a   1.000
_cell.length_b   1.000
_cell.length_c   1.000
_cell.angle_alpha   90.00
_cell.angle_beta   90.00
_cell.angle_gamma   90.00
#
_symmetry.space_group_name_H-M   'P 1'
#
loop_
_entity.id
_entity.type
_entity.pdbx_description
1 polymer ?
#
loop_
_entity_poly.entity_id
_entity_poly.type
_entity_poly.pdbx_seq_one_letter_code
_entity_poly.pdbx_strand_id
1 'polypeptide(L)' 'MRINPDRKFGTRECPSCAVEVEANHNRCPVCGYDFPQPGPTRKWLWPAVAALLLLALLAWLV' A
#
# COMPACT_ATOMS: atom_id res chain seq x y z
N MET A 1 -1.37 18.58 10.45
CA MET A 1 -0.53 17.35 10.33
C MET A 1 0.62 17.48 11.32
N ARG A 2 0.83 16.51 12.21
CA ARG A 2 2.08 16.43 12.99
C ARG A 2 3.03 15.53 12.21
N ILE A 3 4.09 16.12 11.64
CA ILE A 3 5.19 15.37 11.04
C ILE A 3 6.11 15.01 12.22
N ASN A 4 6.31 13.72 12.48
CA ASN A 4 7.28 13.27 13.48
C ASN A 4 8.65 13.22 12.78
N PRO A 5 9.59 14.13 13.12
CA PRO A 5 10.89 14.19 12.47
C PRO A 5 11.78 12.99 12.83
N ASP A 6 11.47 12.27 13.90
CA ASP A 6 12.29 11.17 14.41
C ASP A 6 11.96 9.81 13.77
N ARG A 7 10.99 9.75 12.85
CA ARG A 7 10.71 8.53 12.10
C ARG A 7 11.87 8.22 11.16
N LYS A 8 12.66 7.19 11.49
CA LYS A 8 13.61 6.59 10.56
C LYS A 8 12.87 5.74 9.52
N PHE A 9 13.02 6.08 8.26
CA PHE A 9 12.57 5.26 7.14
C PHE A 9 13.71 4.32 6.72
N GLY A 10 13.40 3.10 6.28
CA GLY A 10 14.40 2.23 5.65
C GLY A 10 14.81 2.77 4.27
N THR A 11 15.80 2.15 3.64
CA THR A 11 16.17 2.41 2.25
C THR A 11 15.68 1.30 1.32
N ARG A 12 15.54 1.62 0.03
CA ARG A 12 15.21 0.70 -1.05
C ARG A 12 15.90 1.11 -2.33
N GLU A 13 16.11 0.15 -3.22
CA GLU A 13 16.65 0.42 -4.55
C GLU A 13 15.55 0.86 -5.52
N CYS A 14 15.82 1.88 -6.35
CA CYS A 14 14.91 2.28 -7.41
C CYS A 14 14.95 1.27 -8.57
N PRO A 15 13.82 0.65 -8.97
CA PRO A 15 13.82 -0.37 -10.03
C PRO A 15 14.09 0.19 -11.43
N SER A 16 14.03 1.52 -11.61
CA SER A 16 14.26 2.17 -12.90
C SER A 16 15.70 2.64 -13.12
N CYS A 17 16.41 3.05 -12.06
CA CYS A 17 17.75 3.62 -12.19
C CYS A 17 18.76 3.07 -11.17
N ALA A 18 18.39 2.05 -10.40
CA ALA A 18 19.23 1.35 -9.43
C ALA A 18 19.85 2.21 -8.32
N VAL A 19 19.36 3.44 -8.11
CA VAL A 19 19.83 4.29 -7.01
C VAL A 19 19.14 3.92 -5.70
N GLU A 20 19.89 3.94 -4.60
CA GLU A 20 19.34 3.78 -3.26
C GLU A 20 18.57 5.03 -2.83
N VAL A 21 17.33 4.85 -2.38
CA VAL A 21 16.43 5.93 -1.96
C VAL A 21 15.76 5.60 -0.63
N GLU A 22 15.42 6.63 0.15
CA GLU A 22 14.59 6.42 1.35
C GLU A 22 13.19 5.92 0.98
N ALA A 23 12.68 4.96 1.75
CA ALA A 23 11.40 4.30 1.50
C ALA A 23 10.17 5.22 1.62
N ASN A 24 10.32 6.43 2.17
CA ASN A 24 9.23 7.41 2.26
C ASN A 24 8.95 8.14 0.94
N HIS A 25 9.89 8.10 0.00
CA HIS A 25 9.76 8.87 -1.23
C HIS A 25 8.64 8.28 -2.09
N ASN A 26 7.66 9.10 -2.46
CA ASN A 26 6.60 8.66 -3.38
C ASN A 26 7.11 8.55 -4.82
N ARG A 27 8.18 9.28 -5.15
CA ARG A 27 8.83 9.27 -6.45
C ARG A 27 10.35 9.28 -6.29
N CYS A 28 11.09 8.61 -7.17
CA CYS A 28 12.54 8.65 -7.16
C CYS A 28 13.04 10.08 -7.42
N PRO A 29 13.88 10.67 -6.56
CA PRO A 29 14.38 12.03 -6.72
C PRO A 29 15.40 12.17 -7.87
N VAL A 30 15.91 11.06 -8.39
CA VAL A 30 16.92 11.05 -9.46
C VAL A 30 16.28 10.91 -10.83
N CYS A 31 15.42 9.90 -11.03
CA CYS A 31 14.86 9.59 -12.35
C CYS A 31 13.37 9.88 -12.48
N GLY A 32 12.66 10.14 -11.39
CA GLY A 32 11.21 10.40 -11.42
C GLY A 32 10.30 9.18 -11.46
N TYR A 33 10.81 7.96 -11.22
CA TYR A 33 9.98 6.75 -11.12
C TYR A 33 8.95 6.85 -9.98
N ASP A 34 7.68 6.57 -10.27
CA ASP A 34 6.57 6.65 -9.32
C ASP A 34 6.44 5.35 -8.52
N PHE A 35 6.63 5.43 -7.20
CA PHE A 35 6.60 4.25 -6.35
C PHE A 35 5.16 3.90 -5.96
N PRO A 36 4.77 2.62 -6.02
CA PRO A 36 3.41 2.20 -5.69
C PRO A 36 3.08 2.55 -4.23
N GLN A 37 2.05 3.37 -4.05
CA GLN A 37 1.54 3.73 -2.74
C GLN A 37 0.47 2.72 -2.32
N PRO A 38 0.50 2.22 -1.07
CA PRO A 38 -0.61 1.44 -0.54
C PRO A 38 -1.85 2.36 -0.41
N GLY A 39 -2.70 2.35 -1.44
CA GLY A 39 -3.94 3.12 -1.45
C GLY A 39 -4.92 2.64 -0.38
N PRO A 40 -5.75 3.55 0.18
CA PRO A 40 -6.75 3.19 1.20
C PRO A 40 -7.84 2.25 0.68
N THR A 41 -8.00 2.17 -0.64
CA THR A 41 -9.08 1.44 -1.34
C THR A 41 -9.14 -0.05 -1.03
N ARG A 42 -8.00 -0.72 -0.75
CA ARG A 42 -7.99 -2.16 -0.47
C ARG A 42 -8.60 -2.51 0.89
N LYS A 43 -8.57 -1.60 1.88
CA LYS A 43 -9.07 -1.90 3.24
C LYS A 43 -10.59 -2.00 3.31
N TRP A 44 -11.33 -1.38 2.39
CA TRP A 44 -12.79 -1.34 2.45
C TRP A 44 -13.48 -2.40 1.58
N LEU A 45 -12.79 -2.93 0.57
CA LEU A 45 -13.32 -4.00 -0.28
C LEU A 45 -13.37 -5.36 0.42
N TRP A 46 -12.43 -5.63 1.32
CA TRP A 46 -12.35 -6.93 1.98
C TRP A 46 -13.56 -7.28 2.86
N PRO A 47 -14.10 -6.38 3.72
CA PRO A 47 -15.30 -6.72 4.51
C PRO A 47 -16.53 -6.96 3.63
N ALA A 48 -16.68 -6.26 2.51
CA ALA A 48 -17.79 -6.46 1.57
C ALA A 48 -17.73 -7.86 0.92
N VAL A 49 -16.54 -8.27 0.45
CA VAL A 49 -16.34 -9.61 -0.12
C VAL A 49 -16.57 -10.70 0.93
N ALA A 50 -16.08 -10.50 2.16
CA ALA A 50 -16.27 -11.47 3.25
C ALA A 50 -17.75 -11.65 3.61
N ALA A 51 -18.51 -10.55 3.70
CA ALA A 51 -19.95 -10.60 3.98
C ALA A 51 -20.74 -11.34 2.89
N LEU A 52 -20.39 -11.12 1.62
CA LEU A 52 -21.07 -11.74 0.47
C LEU A 52 -20.80 -13.25 0.40
N LEU A 53 -19.56 -13.67 0.67
CA LEU A 53 -19.20 -15.09 0.78
C LEU A 53 -19.92 -15.78 1.96
N LEU A 54 -20.02 -15.10 3.10
CA LEU A 54 -20.70 -15.63 4.28
C LEU A 54 -22.21 -15.80 4.04
N LEU A 55 -22.86 -14.84 3.38
CA LEU A 55 -24.26 -14.94 2.97
C LEU A 55 -24.50 -16.09 1.98
N ALA A 56 -23.60 -16.26 1.00
CA ALA A 56 -23.69 -17.38 0.05
C ALA A 56 -23.56 -18.74 0.76
N LEU A 57 -22.66 -18.85 1.74
CA LEU A 57 -22.49 -20.05 2.57
C LEU A 57 -23.74 -20.36 3.40
N LEU A 58 -24.34 -19.34 4.04
CA LEU A 58 -25.58 -19.51 4.80
C LEU A 58 -26.77 -19.92 3.91
N ALA A 59 -26.86 -19.36 2.70
CA ALA A 59 -27.89 -19.73 1.73
C ALA A 59 -27.75 -21.17 1.20
N TRP A 60 -26.55 -21.75 1.23
CA TRP A 60 -26.33 -23.16 0.92
C TRP A 60 -26.69 -24.11 2.07
N LEU A 61 -26.77 -23.60 3.29
CA LEU A 61 -26.97 -24.40 4.51
C LEU A 61 -28.45 -24.48 4.95
N VAL A 62 -29.32 -23.64 4.37
CA VAL A 62 -30.77 -23.55 4.59
C VAL A 62 -31.50 -24.16 3.40
#